data_AF-A0A8B8NSA7-F1
#
_entry.id   AF-A0A8B8NSA7-F1
#
_cell.length_a   1.000
_cell.length_b   1.000
_cell.length_c   1.000
_cell.angle_alpha   90.00
_cell.angle_beta   90.00
_cell.angle_gamma   90.00
#
_symmetry.space_group_name_H-M   'P 1'
#
loop_
_entity.id
_entity.type
_entity.pdbx_description
1 polymer ?
#
loop_
_entity_poly.entity_id
_entity_poly.type
_entity_poly.pdbx_seq_one_letter_code
_entity_poly.pdbx_strand_id
1 'polypeptide(L)'
;MVECKRNSTGKEILPIFYDVEATDVKLRTEVYESSMQRHEKKFGSEKVKQWREALREVAKIRGWDRNDAAQGKLIKVIVQEVLNKLKTRQRSLPDNFLGMDHQLEAVMDLLDTYSMDGDIVKLQKQLLSDLLK
;
A
#
# COMPACT_ATOMS: atom_id res chain seq x y z
N MET A 1 -3.52 -0.34 11.98
CA MET A 1 -2.76 -0.97 10.88
C MET A 1 -1.62 -1.84 11.41
N VAL A 2 -0.57 -1.25 12.00
CA VAL A 2 0.61 -1.98 12.53
C VAL A 2 0.21 -3.05 13.54
N GLU A 3 -0.59 -2.68 14.54
CA GLU A 3 -1.13 -3.64 15.51
C GLU A 3 -1.91 -4.79 14.85
N CYS A 4 -2.75 -4.47 13.85
CA CYS A 4 -3.48 -5.50 13.11
C CYS A 4 -2.56 -6.47 12.36
N LYS A 5 -1.42 -5.99 11.85
CA LYS A 5 -0.41 -6.83 11.20
C LYS A 5 0.32 -7.73 12.20
N ARG A 6 0.57 -7.25 13.43
CA ARG A 6 1.14 -8.06 14.52
C ARG A 6 0.19 -9.16 14.99
N ASN A 7 -1.11 -8.87 15.05
CA ASN A 7 -2.11 -9.76 15.64
C ASN A 7 -2.78 -10.72 14.64
N SER A 8 -2.37 -10.74 13.37
CA SER A 8 -3.02 -11.56 12.33
C SER A 8 -2.01 -12.12 11.34
N THR A 9 -2.08 -13.44 11.13
CA THR A 9 -1.42 -14.10 10.02
C THR A 9 -2.18 -13.77 8.73
N GLY A 10 -1.46 -13.42 7.67
CA GLY A 10 -2.09 -13.02 6.40
C GLY A 10 -2.57 -11.57 6.34
N LYS A 11 -2.04 -10.63 7.13
CA LYS A 11 -2.07 -9.20 6.75
C LYS A 11 -0.68 -8.79 6.27
N GLU A 12 -0.58 -7.81 5.38
CA GLU A 12 0.70 -7.26 4.93
C GLU A 12 0.58 -5.74 4.85
N ILE A 13 1.71 -5.05 5.07
CA ILE A 13 1.81 -3.60 4.93
C ILE A 13 2.79 -3.36 3.79
N LEU A 14 2.38 -2.54 2.83
CA LEU A 14 3.15 -2.20 1.64
C LEU A 14 3.41 -0.69 1.67
N PRO A 15 4.52 -0.23 2.26
CA PRO A 15 4.78 1.21 2.39
C PRO A 15 5.19 1.83 1.05
N ILE A 16 4.66 3.02 0.80
CA ILE A 16 5.05 3.90 -0.31
C ILE A 16 5.59 5.17 0.32
N PHE A 17 6.86 5.48 0.05
CA PHE A 17 7.52 6.70 0.50
C PHE A 17 7.37 7.74 -0.60
N TYR A 18 6.50 8.72 -0.37
CA TYR A 18 6.15 9.74 -1.34
C TYR A 18 6.77 11.08 -0.92
N ASP A 19 7.78 11.55 -1.67
CA ASP A 19 8.53 12.77 -1.39
C ASP A 19 9.18 12.81 0.01
N VAL A 20 9.52 11.64 0.54
CA VAL A 20 10.14 11.50 1.86
C VAL A 20 11.16 10.39 1.83
N GLU A 21 12.28 10.58 2.51
CA GLU A 21 13.28 9.54 2.65
C GLU A 21 12.83 8.55 3.74
N ALA A 22 13.11 7.27 3.55
CA ALA A 22 12.81 6.25 4.57
C ALA A 22 13.53 6.57 5.91
N THR A 23 14.64 7.32 5.90
CA THR A 23 15.34 7.81 7.10
C THR A 23 14.52 8.82 7.89
N ASP A 24 13.74 9.67 7.22
CA ASP A 24 12.86 10.64 7.87
C ASP A 24 11.74 9.92 8.62
N VAL A 25 11.13 8.93 7.95
CA VAL A 25 10.06 8.10 8.54
C VAL A 25 10.58 7.24 9.70
N LYS A 26 11.86 6.84 9.68
CA LYS A 26 12.53 6.18 10.81
C LYS A 26 12.73 7.10 12.03
N LEU A 27 12.42 8.39 11.91
CA LEU A 27 12.68 9.41 12.93
C LEU A 27 14.17 9.52 13.25
N ARG A 28 15.01 9.44 12.21
CA ARG A 28 16.48 9.64 12.32
C ARG A 28 16.91 11.04 11.90
N THR A 29 15.98 11.86 11.41
CA THR A 29 16.18 13.23 10.98
C THR A 29 15.22 14.15 11.73
N GLU A 30 15.50 15.44 11.70
CA GLU A 30 14.73 16.44 12.44
C GLU A 30 13.32 16.68 11.84
N VAL A 31 13.12 16.38 10.56
CA VAL A 31 11.90 16.73 9.80
C VAL A 31 10.64 16.19 10.49
N TYR A 32 10.63 14.89 10.80
CA TYR A 32 9.49 14.25 11.46
C TYR A 32 9.58 14.34 12.98
N GLU A 33 10.79 14.43 13.54
CA GLU A 33 11.01 14.52 14.99
C GLU A 33 10.41 15.82 15.56
N SER A 34 10.63 16.96 14.89
CA SER A 34 10.02 18.24 15.26
C SER A 34 8.49 18.22 15.18
N SER A 35 7.95 17.54 14.18
CA SER A 35 6.50 17.32 14.04
C SER A 35 5.95 16.48 15.21
N MET A 36 6.67 15.43 15.63
CA MET A 36 6.27 14.61 16.77
C MET A 36 6.26 15.39 18.08
N GLN A 37 7.27 16.23 18.35
CA GLN A 37 7.29 17.09 19.53
C GLN A 37 6.10 18.07 19.56
N ARG A 38 5.74 18.64 18.41
CA ARG A 38 4.54 19.49 18.30
C ARG A 38 3.26 18.70 18.58
N HIS A 39 3.19 17.46 18.10
CA HIS A 39 2.06 16.57 18.36
C HIS A 39 1.96 16.14 19.83
N GLU A 40 3.08 15.94 20.52
CA GLU A 40 3.11 15.57 21.95
C GLU A 40 2.39 16.63 22.80
N LYS A 41 2.61 17.92 22.50
CA LYS A 41 1.93 19.04 23.18
C LYS A 41 0.41 19.04 22.97
N LYS A 42 -0.07 18.52 21.84
CA LYS A 42 -1.51 18.55 21.48
C LYS A 42 -2.25 17.27 21.87
N PHE A 43 -1.59 16.12 21.77
CA PHE A 43 -2.24 14.81 21.86
C PHE A 43 -1.75 13.96 23.04
N GLY A 44 -0.74 14.44 23.78
CA GLY A 44 -0.13 13.73 24.89
C GLY A 44 0.99 12.78 24.45
N SER A 45 1.93 12.55 25.38
CA SER A 45 3.13 11.74 25.14
C SER A 45 2.81 10.28 24.81
N GLU A 46 1.85 9.68 25.50
CA GLU A 46 1.51 8.26 25.32
C GLU A 46 1.02 7.97 23.90
N LYS A 47 0.15 8.82 23.36
CA LYS A 47 -0.38 8.65 22.00
C LYS A 47 0.71 8.83 20.95
N VAL A 48 1.58 9.83 21.11
CA VAL A 48 2.65 10.07 20.15
C VAL A 48 3.73 8.99 20.23
N LYS A 49 4.00 8.43 21.41
CA LYS A 49 4.88 7.27 21.55
C LYS A 49 4.43 6.10 20.68
N GLN A 50 3.13 5.79 20.67
CA GLN A 50 2.56 4.75 19.82
C GLN A 50 2.72 5.07 18.32
N TRP A 51 2.58 6.34 17.92
CA TRP A 51 2.82 6.76 16.54
C TRP A 51 4.29 6.62 16.13
N ARG A 52 5.21 7.01 17.01
CA ARG A 52 6.66 6.85 16.79
C ARG A 52 7.03 5.38 16.59
N GLU A 53 6.48 4.50 17.41
CA GLU A 53 6.67 3.05 17.28
C GLU A 53 6.10 2.51 15.97
N ALA A 54 4.88 2.93 15.59
CA ALA A 54 4.25 2.51 14.35
C ALA A 54 5.05 2.97 13.11
N LEU A 55 5.51 4.23 13.05
CA LEU A 55 6.32 4.72 11.94
C LEU A 55 7.66 3.97 11.85
N ARG A 56 8.34 3.75 12.97
CA ARG A 56 9.60 2.99 13.00
C ARG A 56 9.43 1.55 12.53
N GLU A 57 8.29 0.92 12.80
CA GLU A 57 8.01 -0.42 12.29
C GLU A 57 7.76 -0.40 10.78
N VAL A 58 6.89 0.49 10.31
CA VAL A 58 6.58 0.60 8.88
C VAL A 58 7.83 0.94 8.07
N ALA A 59 8.70 1.81 8.59
CA ALA A 59 9.93 2.21 7.90
C ALA A 59 11.03 1.13 7.86
N LYS A 60 10.85 -0.01 8.56
CA LYS A 60 11.71 -1.19 8.41
C LYS A 60 11.26 -2.10 7.27
N ILE A 61 10.01 -1.97 6.82
CA ILE A 61 9.47 -2.77 5.73
C ILE A 61 10.01 -2.19 4.42
N ARG A 62 10.45 -3.07 3.52
CA ARG A 62 10.86 -2.65 2.17
C ARG A 62 9.66 -2.05 1.45
N GLY A 63 9.78 -0.80 1.04
CA GLY A 63 8.77 -0.06 0.29
C GLY A 63 9.29 0.37 -1.06
N TRP A 64 8.50 1.24 -1.71
CA TRP A 64 8.90 1.93 -2.92
C TRP A 64 9.08 3.42 -2.65
N ASP A 65 10.04 4.02 -3.32
CA ASP A 65 10.25 5.47 -3.32
C ASP A 65 9.71 6.06 -4.63
N ARG A 66 9.18 7.29 -4.56
CA ARG A 66 8.83 8.08 -5.75
C ARG A 66 10.06 8.34 -6.63
N ASN A 67 11.24 8.48 -6.02
CA ASN A 67 12.47 8.84 -6.73
C ASN A 67 12.96 7.76 -7.72
N ASP A 68 12.52 6.52 -7.57
CA ASP A 68 13.01 5.40 -8.37
C ASP A 68 12.34 5.28 -9.76
N ALA A 69 11.21 5.95 -10.02
CA ALA A 69 10.51 5.85 -11.31
C ALA A 69 9.50 6.98 -11.58
N ALA A 70 9.20 7.23 -12.87
CA ALA A 70 8.03 8.01 -13.27
C ALA A 70 6.76 7.46 -12.60
N GLN A 71 5.90 8.32 -12.06
CA GLN A 71 4.74 7.94 -11.22
C GLN A 71 3.89 6.82 -11.84
N GLY A 72 3.62 6.88 -13.16
CA GLY A 72 2.85 5.84 -13.85
C GLY A 72 3.51 4.45 -13.84
N LYS A 73 4.85 4.35 -13.84
CA LYS A 73 5.57 3.08 -13.71
C LYS A 73 5.49 2.54 -12.29
N LEU A 74 5.65 3.41 -11.29
CA LEU A 74 5.57 3.03 -9.88
C LEU A 74 4.18 2.46 -9.55
N ILE A 75 3.11 3.11 -10.01
CA ILE A 75 1.73 2.63 -9.84
C ILE A 75 1.56 1.23 -10.44
N LYS A 76 2.06 0.99 -11.67
CA LYS A 76 1.98 -0.32 -12.32
C LYS A 76 2.67 -1.41 -11.49
N VAL A 77 3.85 -1.12 -10.93
CA VAL A 77 4.58 -2.07 -10.08
C VAL A 77 3.79 -2.39 -8.80
N ILE A 78 3.24 -1.37 -8.14
CA ILE A 78 2.46 -1.55 -6.91
C ILE A 78 1.20 -2.37 -7.18
N VAL A 79 0.45 -2.05 -8.25
CA VAL A 79 -0.76 -2.81 -8.63
C VAL A 79 -0.41 -4.27 -8.88
N GLN A 80 0.67 -4.55 -9.61
CA GLN A 80 1.11 -5.92 -9.86
C GLN A 80 1.49 -6.66 -8.57
N GLU A 81 2.20 -6.01 -7.65
CA GLU A 81 2.58 -6.60 -6.36
C GLU A 81 1.35 -6.95 -5.52
N VAL A 82 0.37 -6.05 -5.46
CA VAL A 82 -0.90 -6.29 -4.75
C VAL A 82 -1.64 -7.47 -5.36
N LEU A 83 -1.79 -7.52 -6.69
CA LEU A 83 -2.44 -8.62 -7.39
C LEU A 83 -1.74 -9.96 -7.12
N ASN A 84 -0.40 -9.99 -7.15
CA ASN A 84 0.37 -11.21 -6.87
C ASN A 84 0.16 -11.71 -5.44
N LYS A 85 0.12 -10.81 -4.45
CA LYS A 85 -0.14 -11.16 -3.05
C LYS A 85 -1.57 -11.68 -2.84
N LEU A 86 -2.55 -11.10 -3.53
CA LEU A 86 -3.93 -11.58 -3.49
C LEU A 86 -4.08 -12.96 -4.13
N LYS A 87 -3.51 -13.18 -5.32
CA LYS A 87 -3.49 -14.49 -6.01
C LYS A 87 -2.82 -15.57 -5.17
N THR A 88 -1.72 -15.23 -4.48
CA THR A 88 -1.02 -16.17 -3.59
C THR A 88 -1.90 -16.63 -2.42
N ARG A 89 -2.80 -15.77 -1.93
CA ARG A 89 -3.78 -16.13 -0.88
C ARG A 89 -4.96 -16.93 -1.43
N GLN A 90 -5.31 -16.75 -2.70
CA GLN A 90 -6.33 -17.57 -3.35
C GLN A 90 -5.87 -19.01 -3.61
N ARG A 91 -4.57 -19.26 -3.86
CA ARG A 91 -4.04 -20.62 -4.10
C ARG A 91 -4.26 -21.62 -2.96
N SER A 92 -4.63 -21.17 -1.76
CA SER A 92 -5.02 -22.03 -0.64
C SER A 92 -6.53 -22.32 -0.54
N LEU A 93 -7.34 -21.83 -1.49
CA LEU A 93 -8.75 -22.16 -1.56
C LEU A 93 -8.94 -23.37 -2.50
N PRO A 94 -9.76 -24.37 -2.12
CA PRO A 94 -10.15 -25.42 -3.04
C PRO A 94 -10.87 -24.82 -4.26
N ASP A 95 -10.76 -25.49 -5.42
CA ASP A 95 -11.12 -25.04 -6.78
C ASP A 95 -12.59 -24.60 -7.01
N ASN A 96 -13.40 -24.53 -5.96
CA ASN A 96 -14.83 -24.29 -5.99
C ASN A 96 -15.25 -22.82 -5.70
N PHE A 97 -14.32 -21.86 -5.66
CA PHE A 97 -14.64 -20.43 -5.49
C PHE A 97 -14.80 -19.67 -6.83
N LEU A 98 -15.78 -20.07 -7.64
CA LEU A 98 -16.29 -19.34 -8.81
C LEU A 98 -17.18 -18.13 -8.40
N GLY A 99 -16.73 -17.31 -7.45
CA GLY A 99 -17.56 -16.24 -6.88
C GLY A 99 -16.84 -14.94 -6.53
N MET A 100 -15.56 -14.82 -6.87
CA MET A 100 -14.75 -13.63 -6.55
C MET A 100 -14.78 -12.57 -7.66
N ASP A 101 -15.39 -12.87 -8.80
CA ASP A 101 -15.44 -11.97 -9.96
C ASP A 101 -16.13 -10.65 -9.62
N HIS A 102 -17.23 -10.68 -8.87
CA HIS A 102 -17.97 -9.47 -8.49
C HIS A 102 -17.20 -8.56 -7.52
N GLN A 103 -16.34 -9.13 -6.65
CA GLN A 103 -15.51 -8.33 -5.74
C GLN A 103 -14.34 -7.69 -6.48
N LEU A 104 -13.78 -8.42 -7.45
CA LEU A 104 -12.74 -7.92 -8.33
C LEU A 104 -13.29 -6.79 -9.22
N GLU A 105 -14.49 -6.97 -9.77
CA GLU A 105 -15.21 -5.98 -10.58
C GLU A 105 -15.54 -4.71 -9.79
N ALA A 106 -15.95 -4.82 -8.52
CA ALA A 106 -16.17 -3.65 -7.66
C ALA A 106 -14.89 -2.86 -7.36
N VAL A 107 -13.74 -3.54 -7.21
CA VAL A 107 -12.44 -2.88 -7.06
C VAL A 107 -12.00 -2.25 -8.39
N MET A 108 -12.33 -2.85 -9.54
CA MET A 108 -12.08 -2.31 -10.88
C MET A 108 -12.87 -1.03 -11.12
N ASP A 109 -14.17 -1.00 -10.83
CA ASP A 109 -15.03 0.19 -10.95
C ASP A 109 -14.53 1.34 -10.06
N LEU A 110 -14.08 0.99 -8.84
CA LEU A 110 -13.49 1.97 -7.93
C LEU A 110 -12.17 2.52 -8.47
N LEU A 111 -11.41 1.79 -9.29
CA LEU A 111 -10.17 2.30 -9.89
C LEU A 111 -10.41 3.05 -11.22
N ASP A 112 -11.39 2.63 -12.02
CA ASP A 112 -11.82 3.31 -13.25
C ASP A 112 -12.34 4.74 -12.95
N THR A 113 -12.99 4.94 -11.80
CA THR A 113 -13.55 6.26 -11.40
C THR A 113 -12.51 7.31 -11.00
N TYR A 114 -11.26 6.93 -10.66
CA TYR A 114 -10.18 7.89 -10.38
C TYR A 114 -9.22 8.11 -11.56
N SER A 115 -9.40 7.39 -12.68
CA SER A 115 -8.59 7.57 -13.88
C SER A 115 -9.23 8.61 -14.79
N MET A 116 -8.76 9.85 -14.74
CA MET A 116 -9.25 10.95 -15.60
C MET A 116 -8.79 10.81 -17.08
N ASP A 117 -8.11 9.71 -17.42
CA ASP A 117 -7.56 9.45 -18.75
C ASP A 117 -8.06 8.09 -19.29
N GLY A 118 -8.87 8.16 -20.34
CA GLY A 118 -9.56 7.02 -20.95
C GLY A 118 -8.61 6.03 -21.65
N ASP A 119 -7.40 6.47 -22.01
CA ASP A 119 -6.40 5.61 -22.65
C ASP A 119 -5.73 4.66 -21.65
N ILE A 120 -5.64 5.05 -20.37
CA ILE A 120 -5.10 4.21 -19.29
C ILE A 120 -6.05 3.06 -18.96
N VAL A 121 -7.36 3.34 -18.93
CA VAL A 121 -8.42 2.34 -18.67
C VAL A 121 -8.40 1.24 -19.73
N LYS A 122 -8.18 1.60 -21.00
CA LYS A 122 -8.14 0.66 -22.11
C LYS A 122 -6.93 -0.28 -22.04
N LEU A 123 -5.77 0.24 -21.65
CA LEU A 123 -4.56 -0.56 -21.43
C LEU A 123 -4.70 -1.49 -20.22
N GLN A 124 -5.38 -1.07 -19.15
CA GLN A 124 -5.63 -1.90 -17.98
C GLN A 124 -6.60 -3.06 -18.29
N LYS A 125 -7.67 -2.81 -19.05
CA LYS A 125 -8.61 -3.85 -19.50
C LYS A 125 -7.94 -4.87 -20.42
N GLN A 126 -7.08 -4.43 -21.33
CA GLN A 126 -6.33 -5.33 -22.21
C GLN A 126 -5.36 -6.22 -21.43
N LEU A 127 -4.58 -5.65 -20.50
CA LEU A 127 -3.63 -6.40 -19.67
C LEU A 127 -4.33 -7.48 -18.82
N LEU A 128 -5.56 -7.21 -18.37
CA LEU A 128 -6.37 -8.14 -17.58
C LEU A 128 -6.97 -9.27 -18.44
N SER A 129 -7.43 -8.98 -19.66
CA SER A 129 -7.85 -10.01 -20.62
C SER A 129 -6.71 -10.98 -20.93
N ASP A 130 -5.47 -10.48 -20.98
CA ASP A 130 -4.29 -11.30 -21.27
C ASP A 130 -3.81 -12.09 -20.04
N LEU A 131 -4.28 -11.74 -18.83
CA LEU A 131 -3.97 -12.40 -17.56
C LEU A 131 -5.03 -13.44 -17.10
N LEU A 132 -6.19 -13.46 -17.75
CA LEU A 132 -7.32 -14.37 -17.47
C LEU A 132 -7.50 -15.46 -18.55
N LYS A 133 -6.67 -15.46 -19.59
CA LYS A 133 -6.47 -16.60 -20.50
C LYS A 133 -5.27 -17.42 -20.04
#